data_AF-A0A966SGJ2-F1
#
_entry.id   AF-A0A966SGJ2-F1
#
_cell.length_a   1.000
_cell.length_b   1.000
_cell.length_c   1.000
_cell.angle_alpha   90.00
_cell.angle_beta   90.00
_cell.angle_gamma   90.00
#
_symmetry.space_group_name_H-M   'P 1'
#
loop_
_entity.id
_entity.type
_entity.pdbx_description
1 polymer ?
#
loop_
_entity_poly.entity_id
_entity_poly.type
_entity_poly.pdbx_seq_one_letter_code
_entity_poly.pdbx_strand_id
1 'polypeptide(L)'
;MVLLFKFINDKSIIQFIIKFAGITYGPLLGLFSFGILTSRIISNRWVWPVCVGGPLVTVILDLLCNPAYYEKLLHMNLGLANLSTSLFGGYKIGPELILINGFFTFIGLFLISKPAIKEA
;
A
#
# COMPACT_ATOMS: atom_id res chain seq x y z
N MET A 1 15.56 17.32 -10.28
CA MET A 1 15.47 15.85 -10.10
C MET A 1 16.85 15.21 -10.25
N VAL A 2 17.47 15.11 -11.44
CA VAL A 2 18.77 14.39 -11.63
C VAL A 2 19.95 14.82 -10.72
N LEU A 3 20.07 16.08 -10.29
CA LEU A 3 21.14 16.52 -9.35
C LEU A 3 20.93 16.05 -7.90
N LEU A 4 19.67 15.81 -7.51
CA LEU A 4 19.29 15.27 -6.20
C LEU A 4 19.55 13.76 -6.15
N PHE A 5 19.47 13.08 -7.30
CA PHE A 5 19.80 11.66 -7.49
C PHE A 5 21.29 11.34 -7.30
N LYS A 6 22.21 12.31 -7.45
CA LYS A 6 23.66 12.07 -7.35
C LYS A 6 24.19 12.12 -5.90
N PHE A 7 23.48 12.77 -4.99
CA PHE A 7 23.87 12.87 -3.58
C PHE A 7 23.45 11.65 -2.73
N ILE A 8 22.55 10.80 -3.24
CA ILE A 8 21.95 9.67 -2.51
C ILE A 8 22.36 8.37 -3.23
N ASN A 9 23.43 7.77 -2.74
CA ASN A 9 24.15 6.61 -3.27
C ASN A 9 23.29 5.35 -3.61
N ASP A 10 23.80 4.55 -4.55
CA ASP A 10 23.22 3.55 -5.47
C ASP A 10 22.27 2.41 -4.99
N LYS A 11 21.96 2.26 -3.69
CA LYS A 11 21.05 1.17 -3.21
C LYS A 11 19.74 1.64 -2.59
N SER A 12 19.69 2.87 -2.07
CA SER A 12 18.45 3.39 -1.45
C SER A 12 17.40 3.80 -2.49
N ILE A 13 17.82 4.15 -3.71
CA ILE A 13 16.89 4.72 -4.69
C ILE A 13 15.94 3.68 -5.28
N ILE A 14 16.46 2.47 -5.53
CA ILE A 14 15.66 1.36 -6.05
C ILE A 14 14.57 1.01 -5.02
N GLN A 15 14.94 0.93 -3.73
CA GLN A 15 13.99 0.68 -2.65
C GLN A 15 12.96 1.80 -2.51
N PHE A 16 13.36 3.05 -2.68
CA PHE A 16 12.43 4.18 -2.68
C PHE A 16 11.43 4.10 -3.84
N ILE A 17 11.91 3.82 -5.06
CA ILE A 17 11.06 3.70 -6.25
C ILE A 17 10.09 2.54 -6.11
N ILE A 18 10.55 1.35 -5.68
CA ILE A 18 9.69 0.17 -5.47
C ILE A 18 8.61 0.47 -4.42
N LYS A 19 8.99 1.14 -3.33
CA LYS A 19 8.07 1.50 -2.24
C LYS A 19 7.04 2.54 -2.68
N PHE A 20 7.49 3.57 -3.41
CA PHE A 20 6.63 4.60 -3.96
C PHE A 20 5.64 4.01 -4.97
N ALA A 21 6.14 3.17 -5.89
CA ALA A 21 5.34 2.43 -6.84
C ALA A 21 4.30 1.54 -6.14
N GLY A 22 4.65 0.88 -5.04
CA GLY A 22 3.71 0.07 -4.26
C GLY A 22 2.58 0.85 -3.61
N ILE A 23 2.86 2.07 -3.14
CA ILE A 23 1.85 2.94 -2.53
C ILE A 23 0.88 3.48 -3.59
N THR A 24 1.39 3.92 -4.75
CA THR A 24 0.57 4.57 -5.78
C THR A 24 -0.12 3.60 -6.73
N TYR A 25 0.55 2.51 -7.12
CA TYR A 25 0.00 1.53 -8.07
C TYR A 25 -0.80 0.41 -7.38
N GLY A 26 -0.66 0.22 -6.07
CA GLY A 26 -1.45 -0.74 -5.30
C GLY A 26 -2.96 -0.59 -5.49
N PRO A 27 -3.54 0.62 -5.31
CA PRO A 27 -4.99 0.81 -5.47
C PRO A 27 -5.48 0.58 -6.90
N LEU A 28 -4.66 0.98 -7.88
CA LEU A 28 -4.96 0.76 -9.30
C LEU A 28 -5.00 -0.73 -9.62
N LEU A 29 -4.05 -1.51 -9.09
CA LEU A 29 -4.04 -2.97 -9.22
C LEU A 29 -5.30 -3.59 -8.58
N GLY A 30 -5.69 -3.11 -7.39
CA GLY A 30 -6.90 -3.58 -6.70
C GLY A 30 -8.19 -3.27 -7.46
N LEU A 31 -8.34 -2.04 -7.98
CA LEU A 31 -9.49 -1.62 -8.78
C LEU A 31 -9.60 -2.40 -10.09
N PHE A 32 -8.46 -2.59 -10.77
CA PHE A 32 -8.39 -3.34 -12.02
C PHE A 32 -8.68 -4.83 -11.82
N SER A 33 -8.08 -5.44 -10.80
CA SER A 33 -8.35 -6.84 -10.44
C SER A 33 -9.81 -7.05 -10.06
N PHE A 34 -10.42 -6.10 -9.34
CA PHE A 34 -11.84 -6.14 -9.00
C PHE A 34 -12.74 -6.10 -10.24
N GLY A 35 -12.45 -5.23 -11.21
CA GLY A 35 -13.20 -5.14 -12.46
C GLY A 35 -13.11 -6.39 -13.34
N ILE A 36 -11.97 -7.09 -13.32
CA ILE A 36 -11.78 -8.34 -14.07
C ILE A 36 -12.48 -9.52 -13.36
N LEU A 37 -12.31 -9.65 -12.05
CA LEU A 37 -12.77 -10.81 -11.30
C LEU A 37 -14.24 -10.72 -10.89
N THR A 38 -14.81 -9.52 -10.85
CA THR A 38 -16.13 -9.28 -10.25
C THR A 38 -17.03 -8.44 -11.15
N SER A 39 -18.19 -8.96 -11.55
CA SER A 39 -19.22 -8.21 -12.30
C SER A 39 -20.13 -7.36 -11.40
N ARG A 40 -19.65 -6.91 -10.24
CA ARG A 40 -20.45 -6.14 -9.28
C ARG A 40 -20.39 -4.66 -9.58
N ILE A 41 -21.49 -3.95 -9.29
CA ILE A 41 -21.57 -2.51 -9.51
C ILE A 41 -20.99 -1.81 -8.28
N ILE A 42 -20.00 -0.95 -8.52
CA ILE A 42 -19.35 -0.18 -7.48
C ILE A 42 -20.06 1.16 -7.32
N SER A 43 -20.44 1.52 -6.10
CA SER A 43 -21.02 2.83 -5.83
C SER A 43 -19.94 3.91 -5.90
N ASN A 44 -20.06 4.80 -6.89
CA ASN A 44 -19.07 5.84 -7.22
C ASN A 44 -18.62 6.69 -6.00
N ARG A 45 -19.53 6.93 -5.04
CA ARG A 45 -19.24 7.73 -3.83
C ARG A 45 -18.27 7.08 -2.83
N TRP A 46 -18.18 5.75 -2.80
CA TRP A 46 -17.40 5.01 -1.80
C TRP A 46 -16.04 4.54 -2.33
N VAL A 47 -15.77 4.75 -3.62
CA VAL A 47 -14.48 4.38 -4.25
C VAL A 47 -13.33 5.23 -3.71
N TRP A 48 -13.53 6.54 -3.61
CA TRP A 48 -12.51 7.48 -3.12
C TRP A 48 -11.98 7.13 -1.72
N PRO A 49 -12.85 6.88 -0.71
CA PRO A 49 -12.42 6.44 0.61
C PRO A 49 -11.63 5.13 0.59
N VAL A 50 -12.02 4.16 -0.24
CA VAL A 50 -11.32 2.87 -0.34
C VAL A 50 -9.95 3.03 -1.00
N CYS A 51 -9.86 3.81 -2.08
CA CYS A 51 -8.60 4.07 -2.79
C CYS A 51 -7.61 4.91 -1.98
N VAL A 52 -8.08 5.75 -1.04
CA VAL A 52 -7.21 6.48 -0.10
C VAL A 52 -6.91 5.64 1.15
N GLY A 53 -7.89 4.87 1.62
CA GLY A 53 -7.77 3.99 2.77
C GLY A 53 -6.80 2.83 2.54
N GLY A 54 -6.78 2.22 1.35
CA GLY A 54 -5.86 1.13 0.98
C GLY A 54 -4.38 1.50 1.16
N PRO A 55 -3.90 2.60 0.54
CA PRO A 55 -2.57 3.15 0.76
C PRO A 55 -2.29 3.49 2.22
N LEU A 56 -3.27 4.05 2.92
CA LEU A 56 -3.09 4.48 4.31
C LEU A 56 -2.91 3.27 5.24
N VAL A 57 -3.72 2.23 5.07
CA VAL A 57 -3.60 0.95 5.80
C VAL A 57 -2.27 0.26 5.49
N THR A 58 -1.83 0.27 4.23
CA THR A 58 -0.55 -0.34 3.88
C THR A 58 0.66 0.43 4.37
N VAL A 59 0.60 1.76 4.40
CA VAL A 59 1.63 2.59 5.04
C VAL A 59 1.70 2.31 6.53
N ILE A 60 0.56 2.15 7.23
CA ILE A 60 0.54 1.79 8.65
C ILE A 60 1.16 0.41 8.88
N LEU A 61 0.83 -0.58 8.06
CA LEU A 61 1.40 -1.93 8.16
C LEU A 61 2.91 -1.94 7.88
N ASP A 62 3.35 -1.19 6.87
CA ASP A 62 4.77 -1.04 6.55
C ASP A 62 5.54 -0.30 7.64
N LEU A 63 4.89 0.65 8.34
CA LEU A 63 5.45 1.34 9.50
C LEU A 63 5.61 0.43 10.71
N LEU A 64 4.63 -0.47 10.96
CA LEU A 64 4.73 -1.49 12.02
C LEU A 64 5.82 -2.52 11.71
N CYS A 65 5.97 -2.90 10.44
CA CYS A 65 6.93 -3.91 10.01
C CYS A 65 8.37 -3.38 9.92
N ASN A 66 8.57 -2.17 9.41
CA ASN A 66 9.90 -1.56 9.20
C ASN A 66 10.03 -0.17 9.84
N PRO A 67 10.01 -0.08 11.20
CA PRO A 67 10.07 1.20 11.91
C PRO A 67 11.38 1.97 11.63
N ALA A 68 12.49 1.26 11.41
CA ALA A 68 13.80 1.86 11.10
C ALA A 68 13.82 2.69 9.81
N TYR A 69 12.94 2.39 8.84
CA TYR A 69 12.79 3.20 7.63
C TYR A 69 12.09 4.53 7.95
N TYR A 70 11.07 4.51 8.80
CA TYR A 70 10.32 5.70 9.19
C TYR A 70 11.08 6.56 10.19
N GLU A 71 11.86 5.99 11.10
CA GLU A 71 12.75 6.76 12.00
C GLU A 71 13.75 7.62 11.21
N LYS A 72 14.27 7.09 10.09
CA LYS A 72 15.13 7.86 9.16
C LYS A 72 14.38 8.91 8.35
N LEU A 73 13.09 8.70 8.08
CA LEU A 73 12.27 9.61 7.27
C LEU A 73 11.65 10.75 8.11
N LEU A 74 11.25 10.45 9.35
CA LEU A 74 10.56 11.36 10.29
C LEU A 74 11.50 11.99 11.33
N HIS A 75 12.75 11.53 11.45
CA HIS A 75 13.70 12.01 12.47
C HIS A 75 13.13 12.01 13.91
N MET A 76 12.18 11.11 14.20
CA MET A 76 11.59 10.90 15.52
C MET A 76 11.69 9.43 15.91
N ASN A 77 11.93 9.16 17.19
CA ASN A 77 12.04 7.81 17.73
C ASN A 77 10.65 7.27 18.08
N LEU A 78 10.20 6.24 17.36
CA LEU A 78 8.85 5.69 17.50
C LEU A 78 8.75 4.58 18.57
N GLY A 79 9.87 4.09 19.11
CA GLY A 79 9.88 3.07 20.17
C GLY A 79 9.28 1.71 19.77
N LEU A 80 8.94 1.51 18.49
CA LEU A 80 8.24 0.32 17.96
C LEU A 80 9.18 -0.84 17.60
N ALA A 81 10.49 -0.69 17.83
CA ALA A 81 11.50 -1.67 17.44
C ALA A 81 11.25 -3.07 18.03
N ASN A 82 10.80 -3.13 19.29
CA ASN A 82 10.55 -4.38 20.00
C ASN A 82 9.31 -5.13 19.48
N LEU A 83 8.31 -4.39 18.98
CA LEU A 83 7.09 -4.96 18.42
C LEU A 83 7.37 -5.56 17.03
N SER A 84 8.16 -4.86 16.21
CA SER A 84 8.57 -5.32 14.88
C SER A 84 9.41 -6.61 14.95
N THR A 85 10.40 -6.69 15.84
CA THR A 85 11.25 -7.89 15.98
C THR A 85 10.45 -9.10 16.48
N SER A 86 9.48 -8.89 17.38
CA SER A 86 8.65 -9.98 17.91
C SER A 86 7.53 -10.43 16.96
N LEU A 87 6.94 -9.53 16.16
CA LEU A 87 5.83 -9.86 15.25
C LEU A 87 6.30 -10.25 13.85
N PHE A 88 7.36 -9.62 13.34
CA PHE A 88 7.82 -9.77 11.96
C PHE A 88 9.21 -10.40 11.83
N GLY A 89 9.91 -10.67 12.93
CA GLY A 89 11.16 -11.46 12.93
C GLY A 89 12.30 -10.85 12.10
N GLY A 90 12.23 -9.56 11.76
CA GLY A 90 13.19 -8.89 10.88
C GLY A 90 12.81 -8.87 9.39
N TYR A 91 11.61 -9.30 9.02
CA TYR A 91 11.09 -9.21 7.66
C TYR A 91 10.91 -7.74 7.22
N LYS A 92 11.25 -7.45 5.97
CA LYS A 92 11.14 -6.10 5.39
C LYS A 92 10.25 -6.17 4.17
N ILE A 93 9.08 -5.55 4.26
CA ILE A 93 8.16 -5.43 3.13
C ILE A 93 8.81 -4.54 2.07
N GLY A 94 9.04 -5.09 0.88
CA GLY A 94 9.64 -4.38 -0.25
C GLY A 94 8.63 -4.27 -1.39
N PRO A 95 8.80 -5.03 -2.49
CA PRO A 95 7.86 -5.05 -3.60
C PRO A 95 6.51 -5.68 -3.25
N GLU A 96 6.42 -6.48 -2.17
CA GLU A 96 5.14 -7.06 -1.75
C GLU A 96 4.11 -5.99 -1.33
N LEU A 97 4.56 -4.77 -1.03
CA LEU A 97 3.69 -3.65 -0.69
C LEU A 97 2.64 -3.38 -1.77
N ILE A 98 3.01 -3.57 -3.05
CA ILE A 98 2.08 -3.41 -4.19
C ILE A 98 0.93 -4.42 -4.07
N LEU A 99 1.27 -5.68 -3.79
CA LEU A 99 0.31 -6.77 -3.70
C LEU A 99 -0.59 -6.60 -2.48
N ILE A 100 -0.02 -6.25 -1.33
CA ILE A 100 -0.75 -6.03 -0.08
C ILE A 100 -1.74 -4.86 -0.25
N ASN A 101 -1.31 -3.75 -0.85
CA ASN A 101 -2.16 -2.58 -1.08
C ASN A 101 -3.30 -2.90 -2.06
N GLY A 102 -2.98 -3.58 -3.17
CA GLY A 102 -3.99 -4.08 -4.11
C GLY A 102 -5.01 -5.00 -3.45
N PHE A 103 -4.57 -5.89 -2.56
CA PHE A 103 -5.45 -6.80 -1.83
C PHE A 103 -6.38 -6.08 -0.86
N PHE A 104 -5.88 -5.15 -0.05
CA PHE A 104 -6.74 -4.35 0.83
C PHE A 104 -7.72 -3.48 0.05
N THR A 105 -7.28 -2.90 -1.06
CA THR A 105 -8.16 -2.13 -1.95
C THR A 105 -9.25 -3.03 -2.54
N PHE A 106 -8.90 -4.23 -3.01
CA PHE A 106 -9.86 -5.21 -3.53
C PHE A 106 -10.90 -5.61 -2.47
N ILE A 107 -10.48 -5.91 -1.23
CA ILE A 107 -11.41 -6.22 -0.12
C ILE A 107 -12.31 -5.03 0.17
N GLY A 108 -11.73 -3.82 0.25
CA GLY A 108 -12.50 -2.60 0.48
C GLY A 108 -13.57 -2.38 -0.59
N LEU A 109 -13.22 -2.59 -1.87
CA LEU A 109 -14.15 -2.52 -2.99
C LEU A 109 -15.22 -3.61 -2.90
N PHE A 110 -14.84 -4.83 -2.52
CA PHE A 110 -15.77 -5.94 -2.37
C PHE A 110 -16.84 -5.67 -1.30
N LEU A 111 -16.44 -5.10 -0.15
CA LEU A 111 -17.36 -4.74 0.93
C LEU A 111 -18.37 -3.65 0.54
N ILE A 112 -17.99 -2.71 -0.33
CA ILE A 112 -18.88 -1.62 -0.78
C ILE A 112 -19.67 -1.97 -2.05
N SER A 113 -19.32 -3.07 -2.71
CA SER A 113 -19.90 -3.46 -4.00
C SER A 113 -21.29 -4.07 -3.85
N LYS A 114 -22.20 -3.75 -4.77
CA LYS A 114 -23.54 -4.34 -4.83
C LYS A 114 -23.62 -5.37 -5.96
N PRO A 115 -24.41 -6.45 -5.82
CA PRO A 115 -24.67 -7.36 -6.93
C PRO A 115 -25.29 -6.58 -8.09
N ALA A 116 -24.80 -6.81 -9.31
CA ALA A 116 -25.38 -6.21 -10.49
C ALA A 116 -26.82 -6.71 -10.65
N ILE A 117 -27.78 -5.78 -10.62
CA ILE A 117 -29.17 -6.09 -10.91
C ILE A 117 -29.22 -6.41 -12.40
N LYS A 118 -29.49 -7.66 -12.74
CA LYS A 118 -29.84 -8.06 -14.10
C LYS A 118 -31.25 -7.52 -14.34
N GLU A 119 -31.37 -6.46 -15.15
CA GLU A 119 -32.67 -6.12 -15.74
C GLU A 119 -33.07 -7.32 -16.61
N ALA A 120 -34.21 -7.92 -16.27
CA ALA A 120 -34.79 -9.09 -16.94
C ALA A 120 -35.83 -8.65 -17.96
#